data_AF-A0A847XPN7-F1
#
_entry.id   AF-A0A847XPN7-F1
#
_cell.length_a   1.000
_cell.length_b   1.000
_cell.length_c   1.000
_cell.angle_alpha   90.00
_cell.angle_beta   90.00
_cell.angle_gamma   90.00
#
_symmetry.space_group_name_H-M   'P 1'
#
loop_
_entity.id
_entity.type
_entity.pdbx_description
1 polymer ?
#
loop_
_entity_poly.entity_id
_entity_poly.type
_entity_poly.pdbx_seq_one_letter_code
_entity_poly.pdbx_strand_id
1 'polypeptide(L)'
;IRNMTCHFNEKTEIVLGYGGYLNKKGLLNKYIRFDTVMIAMNYLGMAIRGVPYMGVGRNLAYSKELFFRNKGFGKFNHLMSGDDDLFVNSNANKENTVVEFRKDSHTRSLPPSSLKAWFKQKKRHLTTAPYYKLRDKILLITEPASRVIFYITFIILLSNLFLWQYVVIVFSLRLLTQIIILVAACKKLNEPELLFHSIIFDIFSPFINGTVYISNLLTRSSKNTWK
;
A
#
# COMPACT_ATOMS: atom_id res chain seq x y z
N ILE A 1 4.83 18.34 10.88
CA ILE A 1 3.93 19.34 10.21
C ILE A 1 4.70 20.31 9.31
N ARG A 2 5.75 21.00 9.79
CA ARG A 2 6.57 21.92 8.95
C ARG A 2 7.05 21.31 7.63
N ASN A 3 7.55 20.07 7.66
CA ASN A 3 8.02 19.37 6.45
C ASN A 3 6.89 19.06 5.45
N MET A 4 5.67 18.78 5.93
CA MET A 4 4.52 18.55 5.03
C MET A 4 4.05 19.88 4.41
N THR A 5 4.04 20.95 5.21
CA THR A 5 3.47 22.24 4.80
C THR A 5 4.36 23.03 3.86
N CYS A 6 5.68 22.84 3.90
CA CYS A 6 6.60 23.57 3.03
C CYS A 6 6.52 23.19 1.54
N HIS A 7 5.79 22.12 1.18
CA HIS A 7 5.58 21.73 -0.22
C HIS A 7 4.43 22.47 -0.88
N PHE A 8 3.52 23.08 -0.11
CA PHE A 8 2.39 23.82 -0.69
C PHE A 8 2.87 25.07 -1.43
N ASN A 9 2.38 25.23 -2.65
CA ASN A 9 2.59 26.37 -3.53
C ASN A 9 1.36 26.50 -4.44
N GLU A 10 1.41 27.39 -5.43
CA GLU A 10 0.28 27.61 -6.36
C GLU A 10 -0.18 26.35 -7.11
N LYS A 11 0.70 25.37 -7.33
CA LYS A 11 0.41 24.13 -8.05
C LYS A 11 0.18 22.94 -7.12
N THR A 12 0.97 22.83 -6.06
CA THR A 12 0.92 21.67 -5.15
C THR A 12 -0.24 21.82 -4.17
N GLU A 13 -1.27 21.00 -4.35
CA GLU A 13 -2.48 20.98 -3.52
C GLU A 13 -2.58 19.74 -2.65
N ILE A 14 -1.77 18.70 -2.89
CA ILE A 14 -1.75 17.43 -2.13
C ILE A 14 -0.30 17.08 -1.79
N VAL A 15 -0.05 16.73 -0.53
CA VAL A 15 1.22 16.22 -0.03
C VAL A 15 1.01 14.87 0.62
N LEU A 16 1.66 13.84 0.07
CA LEU A 16 1.59 12.46 0.55
C LEU A 16 2.79 12.16 1.45
N GLY A 17 2.56 11.64 2.64
CA GLY A 17 3.61 11.25 3.58
C GLY A 17 3.42 9.83 4.09
N TYR A 18 4.48 9.25 4.67
CA TYR A 18 4.43 7.90 5.22
C TYR A 18 3.75 7.85 6.61
N GLY A 19 2.64 7.13 6.71
CA GLY A 19 1.92 6.88 7.97
C GLY A 19 2.08 5.44 8.47
N GLY A 20 3.13 5.18 9.26
CA GLY A 20 3.49 3.85 9.78
C GLY A 20 2.75 3.45 11.06
N TYR A 21 3.18 2.32 11.63
CA TYR A 21 2.70 1.84 12.95
C TYR A 21 3.84 1.81 13.96
N LEU A 22 3.52 2.03 15.23
CA LEU A 22 4.47 1.91 16.33
C LEU A 22 5.04 0.48 16.39
N ASN A 23 6.35 0.38 16.67
CA ASN A 23 7.00 -0.89 16.94
C ASN A 23 6.47 -1.48 18.25
N LYS A 24 5.90 -2.68 18.19
CA LYS A 24 5.46 -3.46 19.34
C LYS A 24 5.97 -4.89 19.22
N LYS A 25 6.06 -5.60 20.34
CA LYS A 25 6.43 -7.02 20.35
C LYS A 25 5.41 -7.86 19.58
N GLY A 26 5.89 -8.98 19.02
CA GLY A 26 5.05 -10.00 18.38
C GLY A 26 5.10 -10.00 16.84
N LEU A 27 4.89 -11.17 16.24
CA LEU A 27 4.93 -11.36 14.78
C LEU A 27 3.84 -10.57 14.05
N LEU A 28 2.66 -10.42 14.68
CA LEU A 28 1.57 -9.65 14.10
C LEU A 28 1.97 -8.18 13.84
N ASN A 29 2.59 -7.51 14.81
CA ASN A 29 3.03 -6.12 14.61
C ASN A 29 4.05 -6.02 13.47
N LYS A 30 5.01 -6.95 13.42
CA LYS A 30 6.02 -6.99 12.35
C LYS A 30 5.37 -7.16 10.99
N TYR A 31 4.39 -8.06 10.86
CA TYR A 31 3.64 -8.26 9.61
C TYR A 31 2.82 -7.03 9.22
N ILE A 32 2.12 -6.40 10.17
CA ILE A 32 1.35 -5.16 9.92
C ILE A 32 2.25 -4.03 9.44
N ARG A 33 3.41 -3.84 10.07
CA ARG A 33 4.38 -2.83 9.64
C ARG A 33 4.95 -3.16 8.27
N PHE A 34 5.28 -4.43 7.99
CA PHE A 34 5.75 -4.88 6.68
C PHE A 34 4.72 -4.58 5.58
N ASP A 35 3.47 -4.98 5.79
CA ASP A 35 2.37 -4.72 4.87
C ASP A 35 2.16 -3.21 4.65
N THR A 36 2.33 -2.39 5.70
CA THR A 36 2.27 -0.92 5.59
C THR A 36 3.43 -0.36 4.77
N VAL A 37 4.64 -0.90 4.91
CA VAL A 37 5.81 -0.55 4.08
C VAL A 37 5.56 -0.88 2.61
N MET A 38 5.01 -2.07 2.32
CA MET A 38 4.69 -2.49 0.95
C MET A 38 3.64 -1.57 0.31
N ILE A 39 2.57 -1.24 1.03
CA ILE A 39 1.55 -0.28 0.59
C ILE A 39 2.20 1.08 0.33
N ALA A 40 3.04 1.57 1.26
CA ALA A 40 3.73 2.85 1.13
C ALA A 40 4.67 2.91 -0.07
N MET A 41 5.45 1.85 -0.30
CA MET A 41 6.30 1.74 -1.47
C MET A 41 5.49 1.86 -2.77
N ASN A 42 4.31 1.24 -2.82
CA ASN A 42 3.44 1.28 -3.99
C ASN A 42 2.81 2.67 -4.21
N TYR A 43 2.14 3.27 -3.23
CA TYR A 43 1.43 4.54 -3.48
C TYR A 43 2.39 5.73 -3.57
N LEU A 44 3.44 5.79 -2.74
CA LEU A 44 4.44 6.86 -2.80
C LEU A 44 5.28 6.72 -4.09
N GLY A 45 5.66 5.49 -4.45
CA GLY A 45 6.41 5.23 -5.69
C GLY A 45 5.63 5.59 -6.94
N MET A 46 4.33 5.28 -6.98
CA MET A 46 3.49 5.69 -8.11
C MET A 46 3.24 7.19 -8.13
N ALA A 47 3.09 7.84 -6.97
CA ALA A 47 3.01 9.30 -6.91
C ALA A 47 4.29 9.98 -7.46
N ILE A 48 5.49 9.48 -7.11
CA ILE A 48 6.76 9.94 -7.71
C ILE A 48 6.76 9.76 -9.22
N ARG A 49 6.20 8.66 -9.73
CA ARG A 49 6.06 8.40 -11.18
C ARG A 49 4.98 9.26 -11.87
N GLY A 50 4.32 10.17 -11.16
CA GLY A 50 3.24 11.00 -11.69
C GLY A 50 1.87 10.29 -11.75
N VAL A 51 1.72 9.22 -10.98
CA VAL A 51 0.51 8.37 -10.91
C VAL A 51 0.00 8.27 -9.47
N PRO A 52 -0.28 9.39 -8.78
CA PRO A 52 -0.84 9.31 -7.43
C PRO A 52 -2.25 8.71 -7.50
N TYR A 53 -2.50 7.68 -6.70
CA TYR A 53 -3.78 6.98 -6.71
C TYR A 53 -4.37 6.73 -5.31
N MET A 54 -3.56 6.91 -4.25
CA MET A 54 -3.91 6.62 -2.86
C MET A 54 -3.07 7.50 -1.94
N GLY A 55 -3.64 7.87 -0.79
CA GLY A 55 -2.91 8.48 0.32
C GLY A 55 -3.50 8.01 1.63
N VAL A 56 -2.66 7.85 2.66
CA VAL A 56 -3.10 7.37 3.96
C VAL A 56 -3.47 8.56 4.83
N GLY A 57 -4.71 8.67 5.30
CA GLY A 57 -5.17 9.81 6.12
C GLY A 57 -4.34 10.14 7.35
N ARG A 58 -3.62 9.15 7.88
CA ARG A 58 -2.71 9.33 9.03
C ARG A 58 -1.46 10.16 8.69
N ASN A 59 -1.14 10.35 7.40
CA ASN A 59 -0.08 11.25 6.95
C ASN A 59 -0.39 11.79 5.54
N LEU A 60 -1.44 12.60 5.46
CA LEU A 60 -1.92 13.24 4.25
C LEU A 60 -2.16 14.72 4.56
N ALA A 61 -1.75 15.59 3.65
CA ALA A 61 -2.13 17.00 3.69
C ALA A 61 -2.68 17.43 2.34
N TYR A 62 -3.70 18.27 2.33
CA TYR A 62 -4.24 18.87 1.12
C TYR A 62 -4.72 20.31 1.39
N SER A 63 -4.81 21.13 0.35
CA SER A 63 -5.24 22.51 0.47
C SER A 63 -6.73 22.60 0.83
N LYS A 64 -7.09 23.61 1.62
CA LYS A 64 -8.49 23.89 1.96
C LYS A 64 -9.32 24.15 0.69
N GLU A 65 -8.76 24.88 -0.26
CA GLU A 65 -9.42 25.19 -1.54
C GLU A 65 -9.77 23.91 -2.31
N LEU A 66 -8.82 22.98 -2.46
CA LEU A 66 -9.06 21.70 -3.12
C LEU A 66 -10.20 20.93 -2.45
N PHE A 67 -10.25 20.93 -1.11
CA PHE A 67 -11.32 20.27 -0.36
C PHE A 67 -12.70 20.85 -0.68
N PHE A 68 -12.86 22.18 -0.60
CA PHE A 68 -14.16 22.81 -0.88
C PHE A 68 -14.55 22.75 -2.35
N ARG A 69 -13.59 22.94 -3.28
CA ARG A 69 -13.81 22.85 -4.73
C ARG A 69 -14.36 21.50 -5.16
N ASN A 70 -13.98 20.43 -4.44
CA ASN A 70 -14.43 19.06 -4.70
C ASN A 70 -15.53 18.57 -3.74
N LYS A 71 -16.19 19.48 -3.01
CA LYS A 71 -17.28 19.16 -2.06
C LYS A 71 -16.86 18.16 -0.96
N GLY A 72 -15.59 18.22 -0.55
CA GLY A 72 -14.99 17.39 0.47
C GLY A 72 -15.18 15.89 0.21
N PHE A 73 -15.62 15.17 1.24
CA PHE A 73 -15.89 13.73 1.17
C PHE A 73 -17.31 13.38 0.67
N GLY A 74 -18.12 14.37 0.26
CA GLY A 74 -19.52 14.20 -0.10
C GLY A 74 -19.80 13.04 -1.08
N LYS A 75 -18.89 12.83 -2.05
CA LYS A 75 -19.00 11.75 -3.04
C LYS A 75 -18.89 10.33 -2.43
N PHE A 76 -18.23 10.20 -1.28
CA PHE A 76 -17.89 8.92 -0.65
C PHE A 76 -18.38 8.77 0.79
N ASN A 77 -19.14 9.74 1.33
CA ASN A 77 -19.67 9.74 2.70
C ASN A 77 -20.48 8.47 3.08
N HIS A 78 -21.02 7.74 2.10
CA HIS A 78 -21.75 6.50 2.36
C HIS A 78 -20.83 5.31 2.69
N LEU A 79 -19.52 5.43 2.49
CA LEU A 79 -18.53 4.39 2.76
C LEU A 79 -18.03 4.46 4.21
N MET A 80 -17.84 3.30 4.85
CA MET A 80 -17.39 3.22 6.25
C MET A 80 -15.89 3.54 6.46
N SER A 81 -15.11 3.68 5.39
CA SER A 81 -13.64 3.85 5.44
C SER A 81 -13.11 4.18 4.05
N GLY A 82 -11.90 4.76 3.98
CA GLY A 82 -11.16 4.99 2.73
C GLY A 82 -11.68 6.16 1.89
N ASP A 83 -12.33 7.09 2.58
CA ASP A 83 -12.57 8.47 2.18
C ASP A 83 -11.29 9.20 1.74
N ASP A 84 -10.22 9.08 2.52
CA ASP A 84 -8.92 9.70 2.19
C ASP A 84 -8.33 9.14 0.88
N ASP A 85 -8.33 7.80 0.76
CA ASP A 85 -7.85 7.09 -0.42
C ASP A 85 -8.57 7.56 -1.69
N LEU A 86 -9.90 7.61 -1.63
CA LEU A 86 -10.74 7.98 -2.76
C LEU A 86 -10.71 9.48 -3.06
N PHE A 87 -10.48 10.32 -2.05
CA PHE A 87 -10.23 11.74 -2.23
C PHE A 87 -8.93 11.95 -3.03
N VAL A 88 -7.84 11.29 -2.63
CA VAL A 88 -6.58 11.32 -3.41
C VAL A 88 -6.79 10.71 -4.79
N ASN A 89 -7.44 9.54 -4.89
CA ASN A 89 -7.70 8.89 -6.17
C ASN A 89 -8.45 9.79 -7.16
N SER A 90 -9.41 10.56 -6.67
CA SER A 90 -10.24 11.44 -7.50
C SER A 90 -9.51 12.71 -7.92
N ASN A 91 -8.75 13.33 -7.01
CA ASN A 91 -8.27 14.71 -7.14
C ASN A 91 -6.76 14.84 -7.42
N ALA A 92 -5.97 13.81 -7.14
CA ALA A 92 -4.54 13.83 -7.31
C ALA A 92 -4.13 13.59 -8.77
N ASN A 93 -3.11 14.30 -9.22
CA ASN A 93 -2.45 14.15 -10.50
C ASN A 93 -0.96 14.48 -10.39
N LYS A 94 -0.21 14.30 -11.48
CA LYS A 94 1.24 14.53 -11.52
C LYS A 94 1.67 15.98 -11.22
N GLU A 95 0.77 16.95 -11.40
CA GLU A 95 1.08 18.38 -11.34
C GLU A 95 0.77 18.97 -9.96
N ASN A 96 -0.24 18.42 -9.28
CA ASN A 96 -0.69 18.94 -7.98
C ASN A 96 -0.28 18.11 -6.76
N THR A 97 0.49 17.03 -6.95
CA THR A 97 0.85 16.10 -5.88
C THR A 97 2.36 16.00 -5.68
N VAL A 98 2.79 16.11 -4.42
CA VAL A 98 4.19 15.93 -4.01
C VAL A 98 4.28 14.88 -2.91
N VAL A 99 5.43 14.19 -2.83
CA VAL A 99 5.71 13.21 -1.79
C VAL A 99 6.75 13.73 -0.81
N GLU A 100 6.50 13.56 0.50
CA GLU A 100 7.40 13.94 1.58
C GLU A 100 7.93 12.69 2.31
N PHE A 101 9.27 12.51 2.28
CA PHE A 101 9.98 11.32 2.77
C PHE A 101 10.93 11.59 3.96
N ARG A 102 11.04 12.82 4.43
CA ARG A 102 11.87 13.16 5.59
C ARG A 102 11.34 12.43 6.80
N LYS A 103 12.23 11.77 7.56
CA LYS A 103 11.84 10.92 8.69
C LYS A 103 10.99 11.68 9.73
N ASP A 104 11.25 12.97 9.93
CA ASP A 104 10.52 13.81 10.89
C ASP A 104 9.11 14.20 10.41
N SER A 105 8.75 13.93 9.15
CA SER A 105 7.38 14.06 8.66
C SER A 105 6.55 12.80 8.87
N HIS A 106 7.19 11.66 9.16
CA HIS A 106 6.50 10.39 9.29
C HIS A 106 5.60 10.39 10.53
N THR A 107 4.40 9.84 10.39
CA THR A 107 3.52 9.60 11.54
C THR A 107 3.55 8.12 11.92
N ARG A 108 3.16 7.85 13.18
CA ARG A 108 3.06 6.49 13.72
C ARG A 108 1.76 6.35 14.49
N SER A 109 1.05 5.26 14.24
CA SER A 109 -0.22 4.96 14.91
C SER A 109 -0.16 3.65 15.66
N LEU A 110 -1.12 3.43 16.55
CA LEU A 110 -1.23 2.17 17.26
C LEU A 110 -1.66 1.06 16.28
N PRO A 111 -0.93 -0.06 16.22
CA PRO A 111 -1.34 -1.21 15.42
C PRO A 111 -2.57 -1.88 16.04
N PRO A 112 -3.41 -2.56 15.24
CA PRO A 112 -4.39 -3.50 15.75
C PRO A 112 -3.80 -4.47 16.77
N SER A 113 -4.51 -4.68 17.88
CA SER A 113 -4.07 -5.54 18.99
C SER A 113 -4.24 -7.04 18.73
N SER A 114 -5.02 -7.44 17.73
CA SER A 114 -5.30 -8.85 17.43
C SER A 114 -5.44 -9.12 15.93
N LEU A 115 -5.23 -10.38 15.52
CA LEU A 115 -5.42 -10.84 14.15
C LEU A 115 -6.84 -10.57 13.64
N LYS A 116 -7.85 -10.79 14.50
CA LYS A 116 -9.26 -10.52 14.16
C LYS A 116 -9.50 -9.04 13.91
N ALA A 117 -8.94 -8.16 14.73
CA ALA A 117 -9.05 -6.71 14.55
C ALA A 117 -8.34 -6.26 13.27
N TRP A 118 -7.15 -6.78 13.00
CA TRP A 118 -6.40 -6.51 11.77
C TRP A 118 -7.16 -6.98 10.53
N PHE A 119 -7.70 -8.21 10.54
CA PHE A 119 -8.46 -8.77 9.42
C PHE A 119 -9.73 -7.95 9.15
N LYS A 120 -10.44 -7.53 10.20
CA LYS A 120 -11.60 -6.62 10.08
C LYS A 120 -11.20 -5.28 9.47
N GLN A 121 -10.08 -4.68 9.90
CA GLN A 121 -9.57 -3.43 9.35
C GLN A 121 -9.20 -3.57 7.86
N LYS A 122 -8.51 -4.65 7.49
CA LYS A 122 -8.12 -4.93 6.10
C LYS A 122 -9.32 -5.13 5.19
N LYS A 123 -10.29 -5.92 5.63
CA LYS A 123 -11.53 -6.14 4.90
C LYS A 123 -12.29 -4.83 4.66
N ARG A 124 -12.32 -3.94 5.66
CA ARG A 124 -12.90 -2.60 5.52
C ARG A 124 -12.14 -1.71 4.53
N HIS A 125 -10.83 -1.86 4.39
CA HIS A 125 -10.10 -1.15 3.32
C HIS A 125 -10.45 -1.72 1.93
N LEU A 126 -10.69 -3.02 1.81
CA LEU A 126 -11.06 -3.61 0.52
C LEU A 126 -12.44 -3.18 0.01
N THR A 127 -13.31 -2.61 0.85
CA THR A 127 -14.61 -2.10 0.39
C THR A 127 -14.49 -0.84 -0.46
N THR A 128 -13.35 -0.13 -0.44
CA THR A 128 -13.13 1.05 -1.29
C THR A 128 -12.58 0.72 -2.66
N ALA A 129 -11.90 -0.43 -2.82
CA ALA A 129 -11.31 -0.85 -4.10
C ALA A 129 -12.26 -0.76 -5.33
N PRO A 130 -13.57 -1.09 -5.22
CA PRO A 130 -14.51 -0.94 -6.33
C PRO A 130 -14.74 0.50 -6.81
N TYR A 131 -14.42 1.51 -6.01
CA TYR A 131 -14.64 2.92 -6.30
C TYR A 131 -13.44 3.62 -6.93
N TYR A 132 -12.29 2.94 -7.01
CA TYR A 132 -11.09 3.46 -7.67
C TYR A 132 -11.31 3.59 -9.19
N LYS A 133 -10.60 4.53 -9.83
CA LYS A 133 -10.52 4.63 -11.29
C LYS A 133 -10.00 3.30 -11.89
N LEU A 134 -10.47 2.95 -13.09
CA LEU A 134 -10.12 1.68 -13.74
C LEU A 134 -8.61 1.48 -13.88
N ARG A 135 -7.90 2.52 -14.31
CA ARG A 135 -6.44 2.54 -14.38
C ARG A 135 -5.78 2.13 -13.05
N ASP A 136 -6.25 2.68 -11.94
CA ASP A 136 -5.63 2.45 -10.64
C ASP A 136 -5.97 1.07 -10.10
N LYS A 137 -7.16 0.55 -10.41
CA LYS A 137 -7.52 -0.86 -10.17
C LYS A 137 -6.58 -1.81 -10.92
N ILE A 138 -6.28 -1.51 -12.18
CA ILE A 138 -5.33 -2.30 -12.99
C ILE A 138 -3.96 -2.27 -12.31
N LEU A 139 -3.44 -1.10 -11.93
CA LEU A 139 -2.16 -0.99 -11.23
C LEU A 139 -2.11 -1.80 -9.93
N LEU A 140 -3.19 -1.73 -9.14
CA LEU A 140 -3.29 -2.45 -7.87
C LEU A 140 -3.33 -3.98 -8.04
N ILE A 141 -3.94 -4.49 -9.11
CA ILE A 141 -3.99 -5.94 -9.37
C ILE A 141 -2.73 -6.46 -10.09
N THR A 142 -2.04 -5.61 -10.85
CA THR A 142 -0.84 -6.01 -11.60
C THR A 142 0.27 -6.52 -10.68
N GLU A 143 0.52 -5.88 -9.53
CA GLU A 143 1.58 -6.31 -8.61
C GLU A 143 1.35 -7.74 -8.09
N PRO A 144 0.22 -8.08 -7.44
CA PRO A 144 0.00 -9.42 -6.93
C PRO A 144 -0.15 -10.45 -8.06
N ALA A 145 -0.80 -10.09 -9.17
CA ALA A 145 -0.96 -10.98 -10.31
C ALA A 145 0.40 -11.34 -10.94
N SER A 146 1.27 -10.35 -11.15
CA SER A 146 2.62 -10.58 -11.70
C SER A 146 3.45 -11.47 -10.78
N ARG A 147 3.33 -11.31 -9.46
CA ARG A 147 4.02 -12.15 -8.48
C ARG A 147 3.53 -13.60 -8.54
N VAL A 148 2.22 -13.82 -8.62
CA VAL A 148 1.63 -15.17 -8.75
C VAL A 148 2.05 -15.84 -10.05
N ILE A 149 1.94 -15.14 -11.18
CA ILE A 149 2.36 -15.64 -12.50
C ILE A 149 3.84 -16.02 -12.46
N PHE A 150 4.70 -15.16 -11.91
CA PHE A 150 6.13 -15.43 -11.81
C PHE A 150 6.44 -16.72 -11.04
N TYR A 151 5.82 -16.94 -9.88
CA TYR A 151 6.04 -18.16 -9.09
C TYR A 151 5.49 -19.41 -9.77
N ILE A 152 4.31 -19.33 -10.41
CA ILE A 152 3.74 -20.45 -11.19
C ILE A 152 4.66 -20.81 -12.36
N THR A 153 5.09 -19.83 -13.15
CA THR A 153 6.01 -20.04 -14.27
C THR A 153 7.34 -20.62 -13.81
N PHE A 154 7.89 -20.14 -12.68
CA PHE A 154 9.10 -20.71 -12.09
C PHE A 154 8.95 -22.19 -11.75
N ILE A 155 7.86 -22.59 -11.08
CA ILE A 155 7.61 -24.00 -10.71
C ILE A 155 7.46 -24.87 -11.96
N ILE A 156 6.71 -24.40 -12.97
CA ILE A 156 6.52 -25.15 -14.23
C ILE A 156 7.86 -25.34 -14.94
N LEU A 157 8.64 -24.28 -15.12
CA LEU A 157 9.92 -24.35 -15.82
C LEU A 157 10.93 -25.22 -15.06
N LEU A 158 10.99 -25.11 -13.74
CA LEU A 158 11.90 -25.91 -12.92
C LEU A 158 11.54 -27.40 -12.94
N SER A 159 10.24 -27.74 -12.95
CA SER A 159 9.75 -29.12 -13.00
C SER A 159 10.12 -29.84 -14.31
N ASN A 160 10.30 -29.11 -15.41
CA ASN A 160 10.74 -29.68 -16.68
C ASN A 160 12.24 -30.05 -16.70
N LEU A 161 13.03 -29.57 -15.73
CA LEU A 161 14.49 -29.74 -15.59
C LEU A 161 15.34 -29.30 -16.81
N PHE A 162 14.72 -28.85 -17.89
CA PHE A 162 15.37 -28.29 -19.06
C PHE A 162 15.91 -26.89 -18.76
N LEU A 163 17.23 -26.68 -18.94
CA LEU A 163 17.90 -25.40 -18.69
C LEU A 163 17.67 -24.85 -17.26
N TRP A 164 17.50 -25.73 -16.27
CA TRP A 164 17.15 -25.37 -14.90
C TRP A 164 18.13 -24.37 -14.26
N GLN A 165 19.41 -24.40 -14.64
CA GLN A 165 20.41 -23.45 -14.16
C GLN A 165 20.04 -22.01 -14.54
N TYR A 166 19.60 -21.79 -15.78
CA TYR A 166 19.16 -20.48 -16.26
C TYR A 166 17.88 -20.01 -15.56
N VAL A 167 16.94 -20.94 -15.33
CA VAL A 167 15.72 -20.67 -14.57
C VAL A 167 16.05 -20.19 -13.15
N VAL A 168 16.97 -20.89 -12.47
CA VAL A 168 17.45 -20.51 -11.13
C VAL A 168 18.17 -19.17 -11.16
N ILE A 169 19.04 -18.89 -12.14
CA ILE A 169 19.74 -17.61 -12.26
C ILE A 169 18.75 -16.44 -12.39
N VAL A 170 17.76 -16.54 -13.28
CA VAL A 170 16.74 -15.49 -13.46
C VAL A 170 15.93 -15.30 -12.17
N PHE A 171 15.55 -16.40 -11.51
CA PHE A 171 14.85 -16.35 -10.24
C PHE A 171 15.68 -15.65 -9.15
N SER A 172 16.94 -16.03 -8.99
CA SER A 172 17.87 -15.45 -8.01
C SER A 172 18.13 -13.97 -8.28
N LEU A 173 18.31 -13.56 -9.53
CA LEU A 173 18.51 -12.16 -9.91
C LEU A 173 17.28 -11.30 -9.53
N ARG A 174 16.08 -11.80 -9.84
CA ARG A 174 14.82 -11.15 -9.47
C ARG A 174 14.67 -11.07 -7.96
N LEU A 175 14.93 -12.15 -7.23
CA LEU A 175 14.86 -12.19 -5.76
C LEU A 175 15.85 -11.21 -5.12
N LEU A 176 17.10 -11.17 -5.61
CA LEU A 176 18.11 -10.24 -5.12
C LEU A 176 17.68 -8.78 -5.34
N THR A 177 17.16 -8.47 -6.52
CA THR A 177 16.66 -7.13 -6.85
C THR A 177 15.54 -6.71 -5.89
N GLN A 178 14.59 -7.61 -5.61
CA GLN A 178 13.52 -7.36 -4.65
C GLN A 178 14.02 -7.13 -3.23
N ILE A 179 14.98 -7.94 -2.77
CA ILE A 179 15.59 -7.78 -1.44
C ILE A 179 16.26 -6.40 -1.34
N ILE A 180 17.03 -5.98 -2.36
CA ILE A 180 17.70 -4.67 -2.37
C ILE A 180 16.67 -3.53 -2.27
N ILE A 181 15.61 -3.58 -3.08
CA ILE A 181 14.54 -2.56 -3.07
C ILE A 181 13.85 -2.51 -1.71
N LEU A 182 13.53 -3.68 -1.15
CA LEU A 182 12.84 -3.79 0.15
C LEU A 182 13.71 -3.26 1.29
N VAL A 183 15.01 -3.58 1.28
CA VAL A 183 15.98 -3.05 2.26
C VAL A 183 16.06 -1.53 2.15
N ALA A 184 16.13 -0.99 0.94
CA ALA A 184 16.15 0.46 0.71
C ALA A 184 14.86 1.12 1.19
N ALA A 185 13.69 0.54 0.89
CA ALA A 185 12.39 1.02 1.33
C ALA A 185 12.26 1.03 2.86
N CYS A 186 12.62 -0.07 3.54
CA CYS A 186 12.61 -0.14 5.00
C CYS A 186 13.54 0.91 5.62
N LYS A 187 14.74 1.12 5.08
CA LYS A 187 15.67 2.16 5.57
C LYS A 187 15.10 3.57 5.36
N LYS A 188 14.52 3.84 4.19
CA LYS A 188 13.93 5.14 3.83
C LYS A 188 12.72 5.48 4.71
N LEU A 189 11.85 4.50 4.95
CA LEU A 189 10.61 4.65 5.73
C LEU A 189 10.82 4.54 7.26
N ASN A 190 12.07 4.39 7.70
CA ASN A 190 12.48 4.29 9.10
C ASN A 190 11.91 3.04 9.80
N GLU A 191 12.10 1.88 9.16
CA GLU A 191 11.66 0.55 9.61
C GLU A 191 12.79 -0.52 9.53
N PRO A 192 14.01 -0.26 10.04
CA PRO A 192 15.16 -1.17 9.86
C PRO A 192 15.02 -2.52 10.58
N GLU A 193 14.19 -2.62 11.63
CA GLU A 193 13.99 -3.86 12.38
C GLU A 193 13.23 -4.92 11.57
N LEU A 194 12.58 -4.52 10.48
CA LEU A 194 11.82 -5.42 9.61
C LEU A 194 12.71 -6.14 8.61
N LEU A 195 13.96 -5.72 8.38
CA LEU A 195 14.79 -6.18 7.25
C LEU A 195 14.90 -7.71 7.15
N PHE A 196 15.08 -8.40 8.28
CA PHE A 196 15.14 -9.86 8.28
C PHE A 196 13.76 -10.49 8.02
N HIS A 197 12.72 -9.96 8.68
CA HIS A 197 11.37 -10.49 8.60
C HIS A 197 10.70 -10.19 7.25
N SER A 198 11.12 -9.12 6.58
CA SER A 198 10.52 -8.65 5.33
C SER A 198 10.79 -9.61 4.18
N ILE A 199 11.93 -10.32 4.19
CA ILE A 199 12.24 -11.38 3.22
C ILE A 199 11.23 -12.54 3.37
N ILE A 200 11.02 -12.98 4.62
CA ILE A 200 10.06 -14.06 4.93
C ILE A 200 8.65 -13.61 4.56
N PHE A 201 8.25 -12.41 4.98
CA PHE A 201 6.90 -11.91 4.74
C PHE A 201 6.61 -11.59 3.28
N ASP A 202 7.58 -11.20 2.45
CA ASP A 202 7.33 -10.98 1.02
C ASP A 202 6.86 -12.28 0.33
N ILE A 203 7.43 -13.43 0.70
CA ILE A 203 7.03 -14.74 0.18
C ILE A 203 5.60 -15.10 0.63
N PHE A 204 5.25 -14.87 1.90
CA PHE A 204 3.95 -15.28 2.45
C PHE A 204 2.82 -14.26 2.22
N SER A 205 3.15 -12.99 2.01
CA SER A 205 2.17 -11.91 1.87
C SER A 205 1.11 -12.11 0.79
N PRO A 206 1.38 -12.71 -0.40
CA PRO A 206 0.37 -12.91 -1.42
C PRO A 206 -0.68 -13.90 -0.98
N PHE A 207 -0.28 -14.94 -0.24
CA PHE A 207 -1.21 -15.93 0.32
C PHE A 207 -2.09 -15.30 1.38
N ILE A 208 -1.49 -14.55 2.31
CA ILE A 208 -2.23 -13.87 3.38
C ILE A 208 -3.22 -12.85 2.78
N ASN A 209 -2.77 -11.97 1.88
CA ASN A 209 -3.63 -10.98 1.25
C ASN A 209 -4.70 -11.64 0.36
N GLY A 210 -4.37 -12.76 -0.31
CA GLY A 210 -5.32 -13.58 -1.06
C GLY A 210 -6.45 -14.12 -0.17
N THR A 211 -6.15 -14.63 1.02
CA THR A 211 -7.18 -15.11 1.95
C THR A 211 -8.14 -14.00 2.40
N VAL A 212 -7.62 -12.79 2.64
CA VAL A 212 -8.43 -11.62 2.99
C VAL A 212 -9.33 -11.22 1.82
N TYR A 213 -8.79 -11.22 0.59
CA TYR A 213 -9.53 -10.88 -0.62
C TYR A 213 -10.68 -11.86 -0.90
N ILE A 214 -10.39 -13.17 -0.87
CA ILE A 214 -11.39 -14.23 -1.05
C ILE A 214 -12.47 -14.14 0.04
N SER A 215 -12.07 -13.98 1.30
CA SER A 215 -13.02 -13.81 2.41
C SER A 215 -13.92 -12.59 2.20
N ASN A 216 -13.37 -11.47 1.71
CA ASN A 216 -14.15 -10.28 1.40
C ASN A 216 -15.16 -10.53 0.28
N LEU A 217 -14.79 -11.25 -0.79
CA LEU A 217 -15.71 -11.62 -1.87
C LEU A 217 -16.88 -12.46 -1.35
N LEU A 218 -16.61 -13.48 -0.53
CA LEU A 218 -17.64 -14.38 0.03
C LEU A 218 -18.62 -13.66 0.97
N THR A 219 -18.13 -12.67 1.71
CA THR A 219 -18.92 -11.96 2.72
C THR A 219 -19.54 -10.67 2.23
N ARG A 220 -19.24 -10.22 1.00
CA ARG A 220 -19.86 -9.06 0.34
C ARG A 220 -21.38 -9.20 0.14
N SER A 221 -21.90 -10.42 0.28
CA SER A 221 -23.34 -10.72 0.32
C SER A 221 -24.07 -10.10 1.53
N SER A 222 -23.35 -9.76 2.61
CA SER A 222 -23.94 -9.08 3.78
C SER A 222 -23.67 -7.57 3.72
N LYS A 223 -24.69 -6.78 3.39
CA LYS A 223 -24.66 -5.31 3.41
C LYS A 223 -24.38 -4.82 4.84
N ASN A 224 -23.13 -4.49 5.14
CA ASN A 224 -22.81 -3.70 6.34
C ASN A 224 -23.09 -2.23 6.03
N THR A 225 -24.35 -1.82 6.17
CA THR A 225 -24.74 -0.41 6.25
C THR A 225 -24.40 0.12 7.64
N TRP A 226 -24.13 1.43 7.74
CA TRP A 226 -23.98 2.15 8.99
C TRP A 226 -25.13 1.80 9.95
N LYS A 227 -24.80 1.48 11.20
CA LYS A 227 -25.74 1.53 12.33
C LYS A 227 -25.57 2.86 13.01
#